data_AF-A0A3N5W2H5-F1
#
_entry.id   AF-A0A3N5W2H5-F1
#
_cell.length_a   1.000
_cell.length_b   1.000
_cell.length_c   1.000
_cell.angle_alpha   90.00
_cell.angle_beta   90.00
_cell.angle_gamma   90.00
#
_symmetry.space_group_name_H-M   'P 1'
#
loop_
_entity.id
_entity.type
_entity.pdbx_description
1 polymer ?
#
loop_
_entity_poly.entity_id
_entity_poly.type
_entity_poly.pdbx_seq_one_letter_code
_entity_poly.pdbx_strand_id
1 'polypeptide(L)' 'MIHRLSAFVDDLSEFIAHRKGLLPITGLALVMINFLLQLFPTGWLAQTNFFLHLGVILAIIGFLLARVL' A
#
# COMPACT_ATOMS: atom_id res chain seq x y z
N MET A 1 -23.41 7.85 -2.63
CA MET A 1 -21.98 8.22 -2.49
C MET A 1 -21.12 7.06 -1.96
N ILE A 2 -21.67 6.15 -1.12
CA ILE A 2 -20.95 4.98 -0.59
C ILE A 2 -20.74 3.85 -1.63
N HIS A 3 -21.67 3.68 -2.57
CA HIS A 3 -21.66 2.57 -3.54
C HIS A 3 -20.41 2.53 -4.46
N ARG A 4 -19.80 3.69 -4.74
CA ARG A 4 -18.58 3.75 -5.57
C ARG A 4 -17.32 3.33 -4.80
N LEU A 5 -17.30 3.54 -3.49
CA LEU A 5 -16.21 3.05 -2.63
C LEU A 5 -16.27 1.53 -2.52
N SER A 6 -17.47 0.96 -2.38
CA SER A 6 -17.67 -0.49 -2.34
C SER A 6 -17.17 -1.16 -3.63
N ALA A 7 -17.58 -0.66 -4.79
CA ALA A 7 -17.12 -1.20 -6.08
C ALA A 7 -15.60 -1.09 -6.27
N PHE A 8 -14.99 0.02 -5.84
CA PHE A 8 -13.54 0.20 -5.94
C PHE A 8 -12.78 -0.74 -4.98
N VAL A 9 -13.34 -1.00 -3.80
CA VAL A 9 -12.79 -1.95 -2.82
C VAL A 9 -12.99 -3.39 -3.29
N ASP A 10 -14.11 -3.71 -3.94
CA ASP A 10 -14.38 -5.03 -4.53
C ASP A 10 -13.44 -5.31 -5.70
N ASP A 11 -13.25 -4.36 -6.63
CA ASP A 11 -12.28 -4.49 -7.73
C ASP A 11 -10.84 -4.63 -7.19
N LEU A 12 -10.48 -3.85 -6.16
CA LEU A 12 -9.19 -4.00 -5.47
C LEU A 12 -9.06 -5.37 -4.83
N SER A 13 -10.11 -5.87 -4.20
CA SER A 13 -10.12 -7.17 -3.52
C SER A 13 -10.01 -8.32 -4.53
N GLU A 14 -10.70 -8.23 -5.67
CA GLU A 14 -10.63 -9.21 -6.74
C GLU A 14 -9.26 -9.19 -7.44
N PHE A 15 -8.69 -8.00 -7.65
CA PHE A 15 -7.33 -7.83 -8.17
C PHE A 15 -6.29 -8.44 -7.21
N ILE A 16 -6.40 -8.13 -5.90
CA ILE A 16 -5.53 -8.69 -4.85
C ILE A 16 -5.69 -10.21 -4.70
N ALA A 17 -6.91 -10.73 -4.83
CA ALA A 17 -7.19 -12.17 -4.73
C ALA A 17 -6.55 -12.97 -5.88
N HIS A 18 -6.48 -12.39 -7.08
CA HIS A 18 -5.93 -13.08 -8.24
C HIS A 18 -4.39 -13.06 -8.31
N ARG A 19 -3.73 -12.09 -7.66
CA ARG A 19 -2.26 -12.04 -7.61
C ARG A 19 -1.78 -11.90 -6.18
N LYS A 20 -1.45 -13.04 -5.55
CA LYS A 20 -0.95 -13.20 -4.18
C LYS A 20 0.21 -12.24 -3.78
N GLY A 21 0.88 -11.58 -4.73
CA GLY A 21 1.94 -10.59 -4.49
C GLY A 21 1.51 -9.11 -4.55
N LEU A 22 0.24 -8.78 -4.76
CA LEU A 22 -0.20 -7.40 -4.95
C LEU A 22 -0.04 -6.52 -3.71
N LEU A 23 -0.38 -7.04 -2.53
CA LEU A 23 -0.21 -6.30 -1.28
C LEU A 23 1.26 -5.97 -0.98
N PRO A 24 2.22 -6.91 -1.11
CA PRO A 24 3.65 -6.60 -1.08
C PRO A 24 4.08 -5.56 -2.12
N ILE A 25 3.58 -5.65 -3.36
CA ILE A 25 3.92 -4.71 -4.44
C ILE A 25 3.39 -3.31 -4.14
N THR A 26 2.16 -3.19 -3.63
CA THR A 26 1.58 -1.90 -3.21
C THR A 26 2.36 -1.30 -2.04
N GLY A 27 2.76 -2.12 -1.07
CA GLY A 27 3.65 -1.70 0.02
C GLY A 27 5.01 -1.18 -0.50
N LEU A 28 5.60 -1.86 -1.47
CA LEU A 28 6.83 -1.44 -2.12
C LEU A 28 6.66 -0.09 -2.87
N ALA A 29 5.54 0.09 -3.57
CA ALA A 29 5.23 1.35 -4.25
C ALA A 29 5.12 2.53 -3.25
N LEU A 30 4.50 2.30 -2.09
CA LEU A 30 4.42 3.30 -1.01
C LEU A 30 5.80 3.67 -0.45
N VAL A 31 6.70 2.70 -0.29
CA VAL A 31 8.10 2.96 0.10
C VAL A 31 8.81 3.81 -0.96
N MET A 32 8.62 3.52 -2.25
CA MET A 32 9.19 4.31 -3.34
C MET A 32 8.65 5.75 -3.36
N ILE A 33 7.34 5.93 -3.13
CA ILE A 33 6.71 7.25 -3.01
C ILE A 33 7.27 8.01 -1.80
N ASN A 34 7.47 7.35 -0.66
CA ASN A 34 8.10 7.98 0.50
C ASN A 34 9.50 8.48 0.18
N PHE A 35 10.29 7.69 -0.55
CA PHE A 35 11.63 8.08 -0.99
C PHE A 35 11.59 9.32 -1.88
N LEU A 36 10.68 9.36 -2.87
CA LEU A 36 10.47 10.53 -3.73
C LEU A 36 10.06 11.77 -2.92
N LEU A 37 9.20 11.60 -1.90
CA LEU A 37 8.78 12.69 -1.01
C LEU A 37 9.91 13.18 -0.09
N GLN A 38 10.84 12.32 0.29
CA GLN A 38 12.03 12.71 1.06
C GLN A 38 13.02 13.55 0.25
N LEU A 39 13.06 13.42 -1.08
CA LEU A 39 13.94 14.22 -1.94
C LEU A 39 13.56 15.71 -1.96
N PHE A 40 12.30 16.03 -1.70
CA PHE A 40 11.80 17.38 -1.56
C PHE A 40 11.07 17.49 -0.22
N PRO A 41 11.79 17.59 0.92
CA PRO A 41 11.20 17.50 2.25
C PRO A 41 10.36 18.75 2.55
N THR A 42 9.12 18.76 2.06
CA THR A 42 8.13 19.80 2.30
C THR A 42 6.92 19.17 2.98
N GLY A 43 6.77 19.44 4.28
CA GLY A 43 5.59 19.05 5.06
C GLY A 43 5.79 17.85 5.99
N TRP A 44 4.81 17.68 6.88
CA TRP A 44 4.83 16.71 7.98
C TRP A 44 4.92 15.24 7.52
N LEU A 45 4.38 14.91 6.34
CA LEU A 45 4.39 13.55 5.81
C LEU A 45 5.82 13.06 5.49
N ALA A 46 6.68 13.92 4.95
CA ALA A 46 8.07 13.58 4.65
C ALA A 46 8.92 13.48 5.92
N GLN A 47 8.62 14.29 6.94
CA GLN A 47 9.34 14.27 8.22
C GLN A 47 9.06 13.01 9.04
N THR A 48 7.82 12.54 9.02
CA THR A 48 7.40 11.35 9.78
C THR A 48 7.61 10.04 9.04
N ASN A 49 8.00 10.08 7.77
CA ASN A 49 8.08 8.90 6.90
C ASN A 49 6.77 8.11 6.89
N PHE A 50 5.63 8.80 6.90
CA PHE A 50 4.33 8.15 7.07
C PHE A 50 4.08 7.06 6.01
N PHE A 51 4.40 7.35 4.75
CA PHE A 51 4.26 6.40 3.64
C PHE A 51 5.23 5.22 3.74
N LEU A 52 6.41 5.41 4.32
CA LEU A 52 7.33 4.32 4.62
C LEU A 52 6.69 3.33 5.60
N HIS A 53 6.19 3.83 6.73
CA HIS A 53 5.60 3.00 7.78
C HIS A 53 4.38 2.25 7.25
N LEU A 54 3.48 2.97 6.57
CA LEU A 54 2.29 2.36 5.97
C LEU A 54 2.66 1.32 4.90
N GLY A 55 3.62 1.62 4.04
CA GLY A 55 4.09 0.72 2.99
C GLY A 55 4.70 -0.57 3.54
N VAL A 56 5.54 -0.47 4.58
CA VAL A 56 6.14 -1.63 5.24
C VAL A 56 5.09 -2.49 5.93
N ILE A 57 4.13 -1.89 6.63
CA ILE A 57 3.03 -2.63 7.28
C ILE A 57 2.20 -3.39 6.23
N LEU A 58 1.82 -2.72 5.14
CA LEU A 58 1.08 -3.36 4.05
C LEU A 58 1.89 -4.46 3.36
N ALA A 59 3.20 -4.28 3.20
CA ALA A 59 4.06 -5.30 2.63
C ALA A 59 4.16 -6.54 3.52
N ILE A 60 4.32 -6.36 4.83
CA ILE A 60 4.36 -7.46 5.81
C ILE A 60 3.03 -8.20 5.83
N ILE A 61 1.91 -7.48 5.93
CA ILE A 61 0.56 -8.08 5.89
C ILE A 61 0.37 -8.85 4.58
N GLY A 62 0.79 -8.26 3.47
CA GLY A 62 0.75 -8.88 2.16
C GLY A 62 1.53 -10.20 2.10
N PHE A 63 2.76 -10.23 2.64
CA PHE A 63 3.56 -11.44 2.72
C PHE A 63 2.94 -12.52 3.61
N LEU A 64 2.35 -12.11 4.73
CA LEU A 64 1.66 -13.02 5.65
C LEU A 64 0.42 -13.64 4.98
N LEU A 65 -0.39 -12.84 4.29
CA LEU A 65 -1.57 -13.31 3.57
C LEU A 65 -1.19 -14.20 2.37
N ALA A 66 -0.14 -13.86 1.64
CA ALA A 66 0.36 -14.67 0.51
C ALA A 66 0.78 -16.08 0.93
N ARG A 67 1.18 -16.27 2.19
CA ARG A 67 1.57 -17.56 2.75
C ARG A 67 0.39 -18.37 3.32
N VAL A 68 -0.71 -17.70 3.67
CA VAL A 68 -1.89 -18.32 4.29
C VAL A 68 -2.97 -18.70 3.26
N LEU A 69 -3.02 -18.02 2.11
CA LEU A 69 -3.85 -18.37 0.94
C LEU A 69 -3.15 -19.35 -0.01
#